data_AF-A0A7S1RQG4-F1
#
_entry.id   AF-A0A7S1RQG4-F1
#
_cell.length_a   1.000
_cell.length_b   1.000
_cell.length_c   1.000
_cell.angle_alpha   90.00
_cell.angle_beta   90.00
_cell.angle_gamma   90.00
#
_symmetry.space_group_name_H-M   'P 1'
#
loop_
_entity.id
_entity.type
_entity.pdbx_description
1 polymer ?
#
loop_
_entity_poly.entity_id
_entity_poly.type
_entity_poly.pdbx_seq_one_letter_code
_entity_poly.pdbx_strand_id
1 'polypeptide(L)'
;PPRGAPERLDWERKREDSNGREHPVCDCKEPKYFNDDPVRCEMNKFDDMIALLSERVPNFVQVIAVDAEFSLLRRCWCLAEIVKTAGTGTPQNTLIHSCDAMDLHYGLLATLDVRECQASHVEDKDFILGKISDVDAFNARLQWLIFSKRGIFMQQFRCPRDRVDSAGRIAARVCRARTVDTGMGSPSASPKDRGEKSVCQTCTNWSTIESPSEDGSGSSASGGETGSSSSEELPDLATEV
;
A
#
# COMPACT_ATOMS: atom_id res chain seq x y z
N PRO A 1 3.20 -24.16 -15.91
CA PRO A 1 1.96 -24.40 -16.71
C PRO A 1 2.25 -25.20 -17.99
N PRO A 2 1.38 -26.16 -18.37
CA PRO A 2 1.46 -26.89 -19.63
C PRO A 2 1.46 -25.96 -20.84
N ARG A 3 2.06 -26.38 -21.96
CA ARG A 3 2.02 -25.61 -23.22
C ARG A 3 0.56 -25.49 -23.70
N GLY A 4 0.11 -24.28 -23.98
CA GLY A 4 -1.25 -23.98 -24.46
C GLY A 4 -2.28 -23.66 -23.37
N ALA A 5 -1.92 -23.73 -22.08
CA ALA A 5 -2.81 -23.28 -21.01
C ALA A 5 -2.96 -21.75 -21.02
N PRO A 6 -4.16 -21.17 -20.79
CA PRO A 6 -4.35 -19.72 -20.69
C PRO A 6 -3.45 -19.08 -19.63
N GLU A 7 -3.27 -19.77 -18.51
CA GLU A 7 -2.37 -19.39 -17.40
C GLU A 7 -0.90 -19.26 -17.81
N ARG A 8 -0.52 -19.83 -18.97
CA ARG A 8 0.84 -19.75 -19.49
C ARG A 8 1.20 -18.34 -19.94
N LEU A 9 0.26 -17.59 -20.50
CA LEU A 9 0.51 -16.21 -20.91
C LEU A 9 0.84 -15.33 -19.71
N ASP A 10 0.13 -15.51 -18.60
CA ASP A 10 0.43 -14.79 -17.36
C ASP A 10 1.74 -15.25 -16.72
N TRP A 11 2.07 -16.54 -16.84
CA TRP A 11 3.36 -17.06 -16.40
C TRP A 11 4.54 -16.52 -17.24
N GLU A 12 4.39 -16.43 -18.57
CA GLU A 12 5.38 -15.86 -19.49
C GLU A 12 5.57 -14.37 -19.22
N ARG A 13 4.48 -13.61 -19.07
CA ARG A 13 4.50 -12.18 -18.72
C ARG A 13 5.26 -11.88 -17.42
N LYS A 14 5.13 -12.74 -16.40
CA LYS A 14 5.82 -12.60 -15.10
C LYS A 14 7.33 -12.89 -15.17
N ARG A 15 7.82 -13.44 -16.28
CA ARG A 15 9.24 -13.72 -16.49
C ARG A 15 9.92 -12.62 -17.28
N GLU A 16 9.20 -11.66 -17.83
CA GLU A 16 9.76 -10.61 -18.67
C GLU A 16 9.84 -9.27 -17.93
N ASP A 17 10.90 -8.51 -18.18
CA ASP A 17 11.04 -7.13 -17.75
C ASP A 17 10.10 -6.20 -18.54
N SER A 18 10.12 -4.90 -18.22
CA SER A 18 9.33 -3.88 -18.93
C SER A 18 9.68 -3.72 -20.42
N ASN A 19 10.76 -4.35 -20.89
CA ASN A 19 11.22 -4.35 -22.28
C ASN A 19 10.94 -5.68 -22.99
N GLY A 20 10.22 -6.63 -22.35
CA GLY A 20 9.95 -7.95 -22.90
C GLY A 20 11.15 -8.91 -22.85
N ARG A 21 12.16 -8.63 -22.01
CA ARG A 21 13.33 -9.51 -21.85
C ARG A 21 13.15 -10.43 -20.67
N GLU A 22 13.41 -11.71 -20.83
CA GLU A 22 13.35 -12.64 -19.70
C GLU A 22 14.32 -12.23 -18.57
N HIS A 23 13.83 -12.27 -17.33
CA HIS A 23 14.62 -12.08 -16.13
C HIS A 23 15.71 -13.15 -16.06
N PRO A 24 16.97 -12.77 -15.78
CA PRO A 24 18.04 -13.74 -15.60
C PRO A 24 17.72 -14.63 -14.40
N VAL A 25 17.88 -15.94 -14.57
CA VAL A 25 17.77 -16.89 -13.46
C VAL A 25 19.09 -16.89 -12.70
N CYS A 26 19.06 -16.77 -11.37
CA CYS A 26 20.27 -16.88 -10.56
C CYS A 26 20.90 -18.26 -10.76
N ASP A 27 22.18 -18.29 -11.11
CA ASP A 27 23.00 -19.49 -11.22
C ASP A 27 23.93 -19.68 -10.00
N CYS A 28 23.71 -18.89 -8.95
CA CYS A 28 24.47 -18.85 -7.72
C CYS A 28 24.55 -20.19 -6.96
N LYS A 29 23.69 -21.17 -7.29
CA LYS A 29 23.57 -22.49 -6.64
C LYS A 29 23.33 -22.47 -5.12
N GLU A 30 23.17 -21.29 -4.54
CA GLU A 30 22.89 -21.14 -3.12
C GLU A 30 21.53 -21.79 -2.82
N PRO A 31 21.44 -22.66 -1.80
CA PRO A 31 20.17 -23.27 -1.42
C PRO A 31 19.18 -22.20 -0.98
N LYS A 32 17.94 -22.31 -1.46
CA LYS A 32 16.84 -21.50 -0.96
C LYS A 32 16.28 -22.14 0.31
N TYR A 33 16.45 -21.47 1.45
CA TYR A 33 15.85 -21.87 2.72
C TYR A 33 14.42 -21.34 2.81
N PHE A 34 13.48 -22.21 3.19
CA PHE A 34 12.07 -21.86 3.39
C PHE A 34 11.75 -21.88 4.89
N ASN A 35 10.47 -21.73 5.24
CA ASN A 35 10.02 -21.63 6.63
C ASN A 35 10.27 -22.90 7.48
N ASP A 36 10.70 -24.00 6.86
CA ASP A 36 11.17 -25.22 7.52
C ASP A 36 12.55 -25.06 8.19
N ASP A 37 13.36 -24.09 7.73
CA ASP A 37 14.59 -23.65 8.39
C ASP A 37 14.47 -22.17 8.78
N PRO A 38 13.76 -21.85 9.89
CA PRO A 38 13.44 -20.47 10.24
C PRO A 38 14.67 -19.62 10.55
N VAL A 39 15.79 -20.24 10.96
CA VAL A 39 17.04 -19.53 11.27
C VAL A 39 17.69 -19.05 9.97
N ARG A 40 17.71 -19.89 8.93
CA ARG A 40 18.34 -19.53 7.64
C ARG A 40 17.40 -18.84 6.66
N CYS A 41 16.08 -19.06 6.76
CA CYS A 41 15.08 -18.42 5.91
C CYS A 41 15.17 -16.89 6.03
N GLU A 42 15.51 -16.19 4.97
CA GLU A 42 15.56 -14.72 5.00
C GLU A 42 14.16 -14.09 4.90
N MET A 43 13.21 -14.79 4.29
CA MET A 43 11.88 -14.26 4.00
C MET A 43 11.02 -14.04 5.27
N ASN A 44 11.29 -14.76 6.36
CA ASN A 44 10.54 -14.62 7.61
C ASN A 44 11.11 -13.53 8.56
N LYS A 45 12.21 -12.87 8.18
CA LYS A 45 12.94 -11.90 9.01
C LYS A 45 12.44 -10.46 8.87
N PHE A 46 11.36 -10.23 8.14
CA PHE A 46 10.86 -8.88 7.87
C PHE A 46 10.52 -8.12 9.16
N ASP A 47 9.88 -8.79 10.13
CA ASP A 47 9.49 -8.20 11.41
C ASP A 47 10.71 -7.64 12.17
N ASP A 48 11.75 -8.47 12.30
CA ASP A 48 13.02 -8.11 12.95
C ASP A 48 13.76 -7.02 12.18
N MET A 49 13.73 -7.10 10.84
CA MET A 49 14.38 -6.13 9.96
C MET A 49 13.74 -4.75 10.09
N ILE A 50 12.40 -4.65 10.07
CA ILE A 50 11.72 -3.37 10.25
C ILE A 50 11.98 -2.80 11.64
N ALA A 51 11.93 -3.61 12.69
CA ALA A 51 12.26 -3.17 14.04
C ALA A 51 13.67 -2.57 14.08
N LEU A 52 14.66 -3.32 13.57
CA LEU A 52 16.06 -2.89 13.53
C LEU A 52 16.26 -1.61 12.71
N LEU A 53 15.65 -1.50 11.52
CA LEU A 53 15.80 -0.32 10.67
C LEU A 53 15.10 0.91 11.26
N SER A 54 13.92 0.73 11.85
CA SER A 54 13.19 1.82 12.51
C SER A 54 13.96 2.40 13.69
N GLU A 55 14.75 1.57 14.39
CA GLU A 55 15.59 2.00 15.50
C GLU A 55 16.91 2.64 15.02
N ARG A 56 17.58 2.02 14.04
CA ARG A 56 18.97 2.37 13.70
C ARG A 56 19.13 3.38 12.58
N VAL A 57 18.12 3.54 11.73
CA VAL A 57 18.20 4.41 10.55
C VAL A 57 17.32 5.64 10.80
N PRO A 58 17.93 6.81 11.05
CA PRO A 58 17.17 8.06 11.20
C PRO A 58 16.34 8.34 9.94
N ASN A 59 15.10 8.78 10.14
CA ASN A 59 14.16 9.09 9.05
C ASN A 59 13.91 7.91 8.09
N PHE A 60 13.99 6.67 8.58
CA PHE A 60 13.58 5.51 7.80
C PHE A 60 12.10 5.61 7.39
N VAL A 61 11.81 5.35 6.12
CA VAL A 61 10.46 5.41 5.55
C VAL A 61 10.25 4.17 4.69
N GLN A 62 9.10 3.53 4.84
CA GLN A 62 8.69 2.45 3.94
C GLN A 62 8.01 3.03 2.71
N VAL A 63 8.43 2.59 1.52
CA VAL A 63 7.78 2.94 0.25
C VAL A 63 6.90 1.78 -0.20
N ILE A 64 5.62 2.05 -0.42
CA ILE A 64 4.62 1.09 -0.92
C ILE A 64 4.34 1.42 -2.38
N ALA A 65 4.96 0.71 -3.31
CA ALA A 65 4.73 0.91 -4.74
C ALA A 65 3.64 -0.05 -5.24
N VAL A 66 2.47 0.49 -5.57
CA VAL A 66 1.28 -0.27 -5.98
C VAL A 66 1.16 -0.26 -7.51
N ASP A 67 0.99 -1.44 -8.08
CA ASP A 67 0.73 -1.65 -9.51
C ASP A 67 -0.65 -1.12 -9.94
N ALA A 68 -0.87 -0.97 -11.25
CA ALA A 68 -2.11 -0.43 -11.79
C ALA A 68 -3.33 -1.29 -11.42
N GLU A 69 -3.13 -2.60 -11.24
CA GLU A 69 -4.16 -3.58 -10.87
C GLU A 69 -4.33 -3.75 -9.35
N PHE A 70 -3.55 -3.04 -8.54
CA PHE A 70 -3.53 -3.15 -7.07
C PHE A 70 -3.29 -4.58 -6.58
N SER A 71 -2.57 -5.40 -7.37
CA SER A 71 -2.29 -6.79 -7.04
C SER A 71 -1.38 -6.94 -5.81
N LEU A 72 -0.54 -5.94 -5.50
CA LEU A 72 0.24 -5.89 -4.26
C LEU A 72 -0.66 -6.05 -3.02
N LEU A 73 -1.79 -5.35 -2.97
CA LEU A 73 -2.69 -5.38 -1.81
C LEU A 73 -3.45 -6.70 -1.70
N ARG A 74 -3.43 -7.54 -2.73
CA ARG A 74 -3.99 -8.89 -2.67
C ARG A 74 -3.03 -9.90 -2.08
N ARG A 75 -1.80 -9.51 -1.70
CA ARG A 75 -0.79 -10.42 -1.14
C ARG A 75 -0.78 -10.30 0.38
N CYS A 76 -0.99 -11.43 1.06
CA CYS A 76 -1.09 -11.46 2.53
C CYS A 76 0.17 -10.95 3.22
N TRP A 77 1.36 -11.32 2.72
CA TRP A 77 2.64 -10.78 3.19
C TRP A 77 2.69 -9.26 3.10
N CYS A 78 2.35 -8.68 1.95
CA CYS A 78 2.39 -7.23 1.78
C CYS A 78 1.47 -6.50 2.76
N LEU A 79 0.28 -7.05 3.06
CA LEU A 79 -0.61 -6.44 4.06
C LEU A 79 -0.07 -6.56 5.48
N ALA A 80 0.48 -7.72 5.85
CA ALA A 80 1.13 -7.93 7.14
C ALA A 80 2.28 -6.93 7.34
N GLU A 81 3.12 -6.76 6.32
CA GLU A 81 4.24 -5.82 6.30
C GLU A 81 3.77 -4.37 6.48
N ILE A 82 2.73 -3.95 5.75
CA ILE A 82 2.16 -2.60 5.87
C ILE A 82 1.67 -2.34 7.30
N VAL A 83 0.93 -3.27 7.89
CA VAL A 83 0.37 -3.12 9.25
C VAL A 83 1.48 -3.18 10.31
N LYS A 84 2.49 -4.04 10.13
CA LYS A 84 3.65 -4.17 11.03
C LYS A 84 4.45 -2.87 11.06
N THR A 85 4.83 -2.33 9.91
CA THR A 85 5.58 -1.07 9.81
C THR A 85 4.79 0.12 10.37
N ALA A 86 3.47 0.16 10.17
CA ALA A 86 2.66 1.17 10.82
C ALA A 86 2.66 1.03 12.36
N GLY A 87 2.83 -0.19 12.89
CA GLY A 87 2.94 -0.47 14.32
C GLY A 87 4.22 0.03 14.98
N THR A 88 5.31 0.14 14.21
CA THR A 88 6.58 0.70 14.70
C THR A 88 6.60 2.24 14.63
N GLY A 89 5.51 2.87 14.18
CA GLY A 89 5.47 4.32 13.97
C GLY A 89 6.32 4.80 12.79
N THR A 90 6.84 3.89 11.98
CA THR A 90 7.65 4.21 10.80
C THR A 90 6.76 4.84 9.73
N PRO A 91 7.11 6.02 9.19
CA PRO A 91 6.34 6.64 8.12
C PRO A 91 6.25 5.74 6.87
N GLN A 92 5.10 5.80 6.19
CA GLN A 92 4.84 5.06 4.96
C GLN A 92 4.49 6.04 3.84
N ASN A 93 5.09 5.86 2.66
CA ASN A 93 4.80 6.63 1.46
C ASN A 93 4.32 5.71 0.34
N THR A 94 3.14 5.97 -0.20
CA THR A 94 2.55 5.12 -1.25
C THR A 94 2.71 5.75 -2.61
N LEU A 95 3.20 4.96 -3.57
CA LEU A 95 3.26 5.34 -4.98
C LEU A 95 2.20 4.53 -5.72
N ILE A 96 1.29 5.22 -6.39
CA ILE A 96 0.27 4.60 -7.24
C ILE A 96 0.53 4.97 -8.69
N HIS A 97 0.17 4.08 -9.61
CA HIS A 97 0.30 4.32 -11.03
C HIS A 97 -0.47 5.57 -11.51
N SER A 98 -1.74 5.73 -11.11
CA SER A 98 -2.58 6.89 -11.46
C SER A 98 -3.82 7.01 -10.56
N CYS A 99 -4.43 8.20 -10.50
CA CYS A 99 -5.70 8.39 -9.78
C CYS A 99 -6.83 7.52 -10.40
N ASP A 100 -6.87 7.39 -11.73
CA ASP A 100 -7.86 6.55 -12.41
C ASP A 100 -7.76 5.07 -11.98
N ALA A 101 -6.55 4.56 -11.75
CA ALA A 101 -6.35 3.20 -11.23
C ALA A 101 -6.89 3.07 -9.80
N MET A 102 -6.66 4.07 -8.95
CA MET A 102 -7.21 4.10 -7.59
C MET A 102 -8.74 4.13 -7.59
N ASP A 103 -9.36 4.95 -8.44
CA ASP A 103 -10.83 5.03 -8.56
C ASP A 103 -11.43 3.70 -9.01
N LEU A 104 -10.80 3.05 -10.00
CA LEU A 104 -11.21 1.75 -10.50
C LEU A 104 -11.14 0.67 -9.41
N HIS A 105 -10.12 0.75 -8.56
CA HIS A 105 -9.87 -0.23 -7.50
C HIS A 105 -10.39 0.19 -6.12
N TYR A 106 -11.13 1.30 -6.01
CA TYR A 106 -11.68 1.77 -4.73
C TYR A 106 -12.53 0.71 -4.01
N GLY A 107 -13.33 -0.05 -4.78
CA GLY A 107 -14.14 -1.14 -4.24
C GLY A 107 -13.29 -2.23 -3.59
N LEU A 108 -12.15 -2.58 -4.19
CA LEU A 108 -11.20 -3.53 -3.64
C LEU A 108 -10.62 -3.03 -2.31
N LEU A 109 -10.22 -1.75 -2.25
CA LEU A 109 -9.69 -1.15 -1.03
C LEU A 109 -10.71 -1.19 0.12
N ALA A 110 -11.97 -0.89 -0.18
CA ALA A 110 -13.06 -0.85 0.80
C ALA A 110 -13.45 -2.24 1.36
N THR A 111 -13.15 -3.31 0.63
CA THR A 111 -13.47 -4.69 1.04
C THR A 111 -12.21 -5.53 1.31
N LEU A 112 -11.08 -4.88 1.55
CA LEU A 112 -9.81 -5.56 1.74
C LEU A 112 -9.83 -6.35 3.05
N ASP A 113 -9.62 -7.66 2.94
CA ASP A 113 -9.53 -8.61 4.06
C ASP A 113 -8.30 -9.51 3.85
N VAL A 114 -7.45 -9.62 4.87
CA VAL A 114 -6.25 -10.45 4.84
C VAL A 114 -6.57 -11.95 4.62
N ARG A 115 -7.75 -12.41 5.04
CA ARG A 115 -8.23 -13.79 4.85
C ARG A 115 -8.47 -14.10 3.37
N GLU A 116 -8.82 -13.11 2.57
CA GLU A 116 -9.08 -13.26 1.13
C GLU A 116 -7.81 -13.04 0.29
N CYS A 117 -6.68 -12.74 0.93
CA CYS A 117 -5.42 -12.52 0.24
C CYS A 117 -4.74 -13.81 -0.23
N GLN A 118 -3.86 -13.63 -1.21
CA GLN A 118 -3.08 -14.65 -1.88
C GLN A 118 -1.69 -14.78 -1.25
N ALA A 119 -1.16 -16.00 -1.31
CA ALA A 119 0.23 -16.34 -1.02
C ALA A 119 0.74 -17.26 -2.13
N SER A 120 2.06 -17.31 -2.32
CA SER A 120 2.66 -18.26 -3.26
C SER A 120 2.46 -19.70 -2.81
N HIS A 121 2.47 -19.92 -1.50
CA HIS A 121 2.29 -21.20 -0.83
C HIS A 121 1.16 -21.06 0.21
N VAL A 122 0.33 -22.08 0.38
CA VAL A 122 -0.78 -22.01 1.36
C VAL A 122 -0.22 -21.92 2.79
N GLU A 123 0.91 -22.59 3.03
CA GLU A 123 1.65 -22.59 4.29
C GLU A 123 2.07 -21.18 4.71
N ASP A 124 2.43 -20.32 3.74
CA ASP A 124 2.77 -18.92 4.01
C ASP A 124 1.56 -18.12 4.51
N LYS A 125 0.38 -18.37 3.91
CA LYS A 125 -0.87 -17.72 4.33
C LYS A 125 -1.25 -18.15 5.74
N ASP A 126 -1.19 -19.46 6.00
CA ASP A 126 -1.49 -20.02 7.32
C ASP A 126 -0.52 -19.50 8.38
N PHE A 127 0.77 -19.39 8.04
CA PHE A 127 1.79 -18.80 8.92
C PHE A 127 1.48 -17.35 9.27
N ILE A 128 1.13 -16.51 8.29
CA ILE A 128 0.79 -15.10 8.54
C ILE A 128 -0.49 -14.98 9.35
N LEU A 129 -1.55 -15.73 8.97
CA LEU A 129 -2.81 -15.70 9.71
C LEU A 129 -2.62 -16.21 11.15
N GLY A 130 -1.75 -17.19 11.36
CA GLY A 130 -1.38 -17.70 12.69
C GLY A 130 -0.60 -16.69 13.54
N LYS A 131 0.11 -15.74 12.94
CA LYS A 131 0.75 -14.62 13.66
C LYS A 131 -0.25 -13.56 14.12
N ILE A 132 -1.41 -13.47 13.49
CA ILE A 132 -2.42 -12.45 13.79
C ILE A 132 -3.35 -12.99 14.87
N SER A 133 -3.23 -12.46 16.08
CA SER A 133 -4.05 -12.87 17.23
C SER A 133 -5.55 -12.57 17.05
N ASP A 134 -5.87 -11.40 16.50
CA ASP A 134 -7.23 -10.98 16.16
C ASP A 134 -7.26 -10.45 14.71
N VAL A 135 -7.80 -11.29 13.82
CA VAL A 135 -7.86 -10.98 12.39
C VAL A 135 -8.87 -9.87 12.08
N ASP A 136 -9.94 -9.73 12.87
CA ASP A 136 -10.91 -8.66 12.66
C ASP A 136 -10.32 -7.31 13.10
N ALA A 137 -9.61 -7.28 14.23
CA ALA A 137 -8.86 -6.09 14.65
C ALA A 137 -7.76 -5.72 13.64
N PHE A 138 -7.06 -6.71 13.09
CA PHE A 138 -6.08 -6.48 12.03
C PHE A 138 -6.72 -5.84 10.79
N ASN A 139 -7.83 -6.38 10.31
CA ASN A 139 -8.55 -5.85 9.15
C ASN A 139 -9.11 -4.44 9.43
N ALA A 140 -9.65 -4.19 10.63
CA ALA A 140 -10.08 -2.85 11.02
C ALA A 140 -8.92 -1.85 11.04
N ARG A 141 -7.75 -2.27 11.53
CA ARG A 141 -6.53 -1.47 11.52
C ARG A 141 -6.03 -1.19 10.11
N LEU A 142 -6.06 -2.19 9.22
CA LEU A 142 -5.75 -2.03 7.81
C LEU A 142 -6.69 -1.04 7.12
N GLN A 143 -8.00 -1.16 7.35
CA GLN A 143 -9.00 -0.22 6.83
C GLN A 143 -8.77 1.21 7.33
N TRP A 144 -8.40 1.37 8.61
CA TRP A 144 -8.01 2.66 9.16
C TRP A 144 -6.74 3.22 8.50
N LEU A 145 -5.72 2.39 8.25
CA LEU A 145 -4.50 2.82 7.55
C LEU A 145 -4.77 3.26 6.11
N ILE A 146 -5.74 2.66 5.43
CA ILE A 146 -6.09 3.02 4.05
C ILE A 146 -6.89 4.33 4.01
N PHE A 147 -7.93 4.46 4.85
CA PHE A 147 -8.95 5.51 4.71
C PHE A 147 -8.90 6.64 5.74
N SER A 148 -8.01 6.58 6.74
CA SER A 148 -7.89 7.67 7.72
C SER A 148 -7.39 8.97 7.08
N LYS A 149 -7.55 10.08 7.80
CA LYS A 149 -7.05 11.41 7.39
C LYS A 149 -5.53 11.47 7.20
N ARG A 150 -4.80 10.50 7.76
CA ARG A 150 -3.35 10.33 7.62
C ARG A 150 -3.03 8.97 6.98
N GLY A 151 -4.00 8.40 6.26
CA GLY A 151 -3.89 7.10 5.65
C GLY A 151 -2.91 7.10 4.49
N ILE A 152 -2.47 5.89 4.11
CA ILE A 152 -1.37 5.67 3.17
C ILE A 152 -1.70 6.14 1.74
N PHE A 153 -2.98 6.37 1.40
CA PHE A 153 -3.43 6.88 0.10
C PHE A 153 -3.95 8.33 0.15
N MET A 154 -3.78 9.05 1.26
CA MET A 154 -4.43 10.35 1.46
C MET A 154 -3.92 11.46 0.54
N GLN A 155 -2.64 11.47 0.18
CA GLN A 155 -2.09 12.45 -0.76
C GLN A 155 -2.69 12.30 -2.17
N GLN A 156 -3.14 11.09 -2.49
CA GLN A 156 -3.63 10.65 -3.77
C GLN A 156 -5.14 10.83 -3.88
N PHE A 157 -5.89 10.68 -2.79
CA PHE A 157 -7.30 11.10 -2.69
C PHE A 157 -7.52 12.63 -2.82
N ARG A 158 -6.45 13.40 -3.03
CA ARG A 158 -6.49 14.85 -3.34
C ARG A 158 -6.44 15.14 -4.84
N CYS A 159 -6.56 14.14 -5.72
CA CYS A 159 -6.63 14.37 -7.16
C CYS A 159 -7.82 15.32 -7.50
N PRO A 160 -7.63 16.38 -8.30
CA PRO A 160 -8.66 17.43 -8.52
C PRO A 160 -10.02 16.94 -9.04
N ARG A 161 -10.04 15.76 -9.68
CA ARG A 161 -11.26 15.13 -10.20
C ARG A 161 -12.25 14.74 -9.08
N ASP A 162 -11.76 14.55 -7.85
CA ASP A 162 -12.58 14.10 -6.69
C ASP A 162 -13.38 15.20 -6.01
N ARG A 163 -13.08 16.49 -6.21
CA ARG A 163 -13.84 17.57 -5.55
C ARG A 163 -15.30 17.63 -6.01
N VAL A 164 -15.60 17.14 -7.21
CA VAL A 164 -16.94 17.17 -7.80
C VAL A 164 -17.65 15.82 -7.60
N ASP A 165 -16.91 14.72 -7.71
CA ASP A 165 -17.47 13.37 -7.64
C ASP A 165 -17.70 12.87 -6.20
N SER A 166 -16.80 13.16 -5.26
CA SER A 166 -16.95 12.69 -3.88
C SER A 166 -18.15 13.36 -3.17
N ALA A 167 -18.34 14.65 -3.40
CA ALA A 167 -19.52 15.38 -2.91
C ALA A 167 -20.81 14.85 -3.58
N GLY A 168 -20.77 14.59 -4.89
CA GLY A 168 -21.88 14.00 -5.63
C GLY A 168 -22.24 12.59 -5.16
N ARG A 169 -21.25 11.75 -4.81
CA ARG A 169 -21.45 10.36 -4.36
C ARG A 169 -21.96 10.28 -2.92
N ILE A 170 -21.47 11.14 -2.02
CA ILE A 170 -22.01 11.28 -0.65
C ILE A 170 -23.45 11.81 -0.71
N ALA A 171 -23.71 12.84 -1.51
CA ALA A 171 -25.05 13.36 -1.74
C ALA A 171 -25.97 12.30 -2.36
N ALA A 172 -25.50 11.53 -3.34
CA ALA A 172 -26.25 10.43 -3.94
C ALA A 172 -26.55 9.31 -2.93
N ARG A 173 -25.64 9.00 -2.00
CA ARG A 173 -25.87 8.03 -0.91
C ARG A 173 -26.95 8.51 0.06
N VAL A 174 -26.91 9.78 0.45
CA VAL A 174 -27.91 10.42 1.32
C VAL A 174 -29.27 10.52 0.61
N CYS A 175 -29.29 10.88 -0.67
CA CYS A 175 -30.51 10.92 -1.47
C CYS A 175 -31.09 9.51 -1.68
N ARG A 176 -30.26 8.49 -1.94
CA ARG A 176 -30.70 7.09 -2.06
C ARG A 176 -31.23 6.53 -0.75
N ALA A 177 -30.58 6.86 0.37
CA ALA A 177 -31.07 6.50 1.70
C ALA A 177 -32.42 7.18 2.03
N ARG A 178 -32.66 8.39 1.50
CA ARG A 178 -33.96 9.08 1.60
C ARG A 178 -35.05 8.49 0.70
N THR A 179 -34.72 7.98 -0.49
CA THR A 179 -35.70 7.39 -1.41
C THR A 179 -36.19 5.99 -1.01
N VAL A 180 -35.48 5.29 -0.11
CA VAL A 180 -35.99 4.02 0.45
C VAL A 180 -37.13 4.27 1.44
N ASP A 181 -37.25 5.49 1.98
CA ASP A 181 -38.29 5.88 2.94
C ASP A 181 -39.53 6.52 2.26
N THR A 182 -39.52 6.68 0.94
CA THR A 182 -40.69 7.20 0.20
C THR A 182 -40.70 6.63 -1.21
N GLY A 183 -41.64 5.71 -1.45
CA GLY A 183 -41.77 5.02 -2.73
C GLY A 183 -42.06 5.92 -3.93
N MET A 184 -41.85 5.30 -5.10
CA MET A 184 -42.26 5.66 -6.46
C MET A 184 -41.40 6.64 -7.28
N GLY A 185 -40.95 6.14 -8.44
CA GLY A 185 -40.80 6.92 -9.67
C GLY A 185 -39.40 6.96 -10.29
N SER A 186 -39.12 6.10 -11.28
CA SER A 186 -38.00 6.27 -12.21
C SER A 186 -38.17 7.54 -13.07
N PRO A 187 -37.06 8.17 -13.50
CA PRO A 187 -36.84 8.19 -14.94
C PRO A 187 -35.37 7.98 -15.36
N SER A 188 -35.25 7.36 -16.53
CA SER A 188 -34.04 7.21 -17.33
C SER A 188 -33.51 8.56 -17.84
N ALA A 189 -32.21 8.80 -17.72
CA ALA A 189 -31.49 9.73 -18.58
C ALA A 189 -30.01 9.34 -18.67
N SER A 190 -29.56 9.00 -19.86
CA SER A 190 -28.14 8.88 -20.21
C SER A 190 -27.60 10.24 -20.63
N PRO A 191 -26.38 10.62 -20.22
CA PRO A 191 -25.58 11.58 -20.97
C PRO A 191 -24.38 10.89 -21.61
N LYS A 192 -24.28 11.04 -22.93
CA LYS A 192 -23.02 11.00 -23.67
C LYS A 192 -22.23 12.23 -23.24
N ASP A 193 -20.95 12.10 -22.91
CA ASP A 193 -19.98 13.02 -23.50
C ASP A 193 -18.55 12.48 -23.56
N ARG A 194 -17.90 12.93 -24.62
CA ARG A 194 -16.58 12.63 -25.14
C ARG A 194 -15.68 13.77 -24.63
N GLY A 195 -14.59 13.46 -23.94
CA GLY A 195 -13.72 14.51 -23.39
C GLY A 195 -12.30 14.03 -23.11
N GLU A 196 -11.33 14.80 -23.60
CA GLU A 196 -9.92 14.49 -23.78
C GLU A 196 -9.18 13.99 -22.52
N LYS A 197 -8.17 13.14 -22.79
CA LYS A 197 -7.17 12.70 -21.83
C LYS A 197 -6.29 13.87 -21.42
N SER A 198 -6.69 14.61 -20.39
CA SER A 198 -5.82 15.54 -19.67
C SER A 198 -4.88 14.72 -18.79
N VAL A 199 -3.60 14.70 -19.17
CA VAL A 199 -2.52 14.13 -18.36
C VAL A 199 -2.34 15.01 -17.12
N CYS A 200 -2.47 14.41 -15.95
CA CYS A 200 -2.26 15.08 -14.66
C CYS A 200 -0.76 15.39 -14.49
N GLN A 201 -0.40 16.67 -14.57
CA GLN A 201 0.99 17.18 -14.52
C GLN A 201 1.65 17.08 -13.14
N THR A 202 0.94 16.66 -12.07
CA THR A 202 1.54 16.52 -10.74
C THR A 202 2.30 15.21 -10.52
N CYS A 203 2.30 14.28 -11.49
CA CYS A 203 2.99 12.99 -11.37
C CYS A 203 4.38 12.94 -12.01
N THR A 204 4.93 14.08 -12.47
CA THR A 204 6.26 14.10 -13.11
C THR A 204 7.16 15.15 -12.47
N ASN A 205 7.97 14.72 -11.50
CA ASN A 205 9.28 15.32 -11.26
C ASN A 205 10.23 14.22 -10.75
N TRP A 206 10.62 13.35 -11.69
CA TRP A 206 11.82 12.52 -11.58
C TRP A 206 12.86 13.10 -12.52
N SER A 207 13.53 14.14 -12.06
CA SER A 207 14.84 14.57 -12.57
C SER A 207 15.38 15.63 -11.63
N THR A 208 16.64 15.46 -11.24
CA THR A 208 17.45 16.32 -10.36
C THR A 208 17.39 15.97 -8.87
N ILE A 209 17.98 14.82 -8.52
CA ILE A 209 18.76 14.73 -7.27
C ILE A 209 20.22 14.87 -7.71
N GLU A 210 20.74 16.10 -7.61
CA GLU A 210 22.19 16.34 -7.65
C GLU A 210 22.79 15.87 -6.32
N SER A 211 23.77 14.99 -6.40
CA SER A 211 24.59 14.56 -5.26
C SER A 211 25.39 15.74 -4.70
N PRO A 212 25.34 16.04 -3.39
CA PRO A 212 26.24 17.03 -2.81
C PRO A 212 27.65 16.43 -2.73
N SER A 213 28.60 17.12 -3.37
CA SER A 213 30.03 16.93 -3.20
C SER A 213 30.47 17.19 -1.76
N GLU A 214 31.35 16.32 -1.26
CA GLU A 214 32.04 16.47 0.01
C GLU A 214 32.95 17.69 -0.02
N ASP A 215 32.83 18.59 0.96
CA ASP A 215 33.93 19.44 1.43
C ASP A 215 33.64 20.00 2.83
N GLY A 216 34.55 19.68 3.77
CA GLY A 216 35.17 20.66 4.67
C GLY A 216 34.38 21.32 5.83
N SER A 217 34.57 20.77 7.03
CA SER A 217 35.04 21.46 8.25
C SER A 217 34.35 22.73 8.79
N GLY A 218 33.92 22.69 10.08
CA GLY A 218 34.07 23.84 10.99
C GLY A 218 32.92 24.14 11.98
N SER A 219 33.13 23.75 13.25
CA SER A 219 32.86 24.51 14.50
C SER A 219 31.45 25.00 14.92
N SER A 220 30.98 24.39 16.02
CA SER A 220 30.41 24.98 17.26
C SER A 220 29.47 26.21 17.23
N ALA A 221 28.26 26.07 17.79
CA ALA A 221 27.78 26.80 18.99
C ALA A 221 26.34 26.40 19.38
N SER A 222 26.04 26.67 20.65
CA SER A 222 24.92 26.31 21.51
C SER A 222 23.61 27.11 21.34
N GLY A 223 22.51 26.52 21.82
CA GLY A 223 21.22 27.15 22.17
C GLY A 223 20.06 26.34 21.59
N GLY A 224 19.14 25.71 22.32
CA GLY A 224 18.61 25.97 23.64
C GLY A 224 17.25 26.66 23.50
N GLU A 225 16.19 25.93 23.16
CA GLU A 225 14.80 26.40 23.31
C GLU A 225 13.81 25.22 23.40
N THR A 226 13.07 25.20 24.50
CA THR A 226 12.03 24.23 24.85
C THR A 226 10.70 24.64 24.25
N GLY A 227 10.12 23.82 23.39
CA GLY A 227 8.75 23.99 22.88
C GLY A 227 7.91 22.75 23.19
N SER A 228 7.01 22.87 24.17
CA SER A 228 5.97 21.88 24.44
C SER A 228 4.94 21.89 23.30
N SER A 229 4.70 20.74 22.67
CA SER A 229 3.56 20.53 21.79
C SER A 229 2.90 19.21 22.14
N SER A 230 1.62 19.32 22.46
CA SER A 230 0.72 18.28 22.95
C SER A 230 0.63 17.09 22.01
N SER A 231 0.92 15.91 22.55
CA SER A 231 0.73 14.61 21.92
C SER A 231 -0.75 14.27 21.91
N GLU A 232 -1.35 14.08 20.73
CA GLU A 232 -2.58 13.29 20.62
C GLU A 232 -2.19 11.83 20.85
N GLU A 233 -2.63 11.26 21.98
CA GLU A 233 -2.36 9.89 22.39
C GLU A 233 -2.91 8.88 21.37
N LEU A 234 -2.01 8.02 20.89
CA LEU A 234 -2.33 6.73 20.30
C LEU A 234 -3.02 5.87 21.37
N PRO A 235 -4.05 5.06 21.04
CA PRO A 235 -4.52 4.05 21.97
C PRO A 235 -3.38 3.04 22.21
N ASP A 236 -2.83 3.10 23.42
CA ASP A 236 -1.86 2.16 23.97
C ASP A 236 -2.56 0.81 24.18
N LEU A 237 -2.36 -0.11 23.24
CA LEU A 237 -2.70 -1.52 23.36
C LEU A 237 -1.43 -2.31 23.10
N ALA A 238 -0.71 -2.53 24.19
CA ALA A 238 0.18 -3.65 24.49
C ALA A 238 0.65 -4.48 23.29
N THR A 239 1.90 -4.22 22.92
CA THR A 239 2.98 -5.20 22.73
C THR A 239 2.58 -6.68 22.77
N GLU A 240 2.56 -7.31 21.60
CA GLU A 240 3.22 -8.57 21.23
C GLU A 240 2.72 -9.00 19.83
N VAL A 241 3.53 -8.71 18.79
CA VAL A 241 3.53 -9.38 17.47
C VAL A 241 4.94 -9.41 16.95
#